data_AF-A0A6F7WAZ5-F1
#
_entry.id   AF-A0A6F7WAZ5-F1
#
_cell.length_a   1.000
_cell.length_b   1.000
_cell.length_c   1.000
_cell.angle_alpha   90.00
_cell.angle_beta   90.00
_cell.angle_gamma   90.00
#
_symmetry.space_group_name_H-M   'P 1'
#
loop_
_entity.id
_entity.type
_entity.pdbx_description
1 polymer ?
#
loop_
_entity_poly.entity_id
_entity_poly.type
_entity_poly.pdbx_seq_one_letter_code
_entity_poly.pdbx_strand_id
1 'polypeptide(L)'
;MLARTVADLGRGRSSVVTLIGRPGYGQSRLLNLAARLAEDQGYRVLRAQATPGEREVRYGVVAQLLAPMDGLTDGSLKALTGRGPQSRLPGLIELLRTARGQPTLLVVDDVEWLDPASLRWFGALIRRLPDARIALLMSGTGRLCPGVCPLSTAPHQVTTLEVELAPLAPRDVAATVALICDRPGETDFTSAALEASAGNPEVLSEALRRFIRRGYAPVAGRVPELYSIAEAVSGEYAVRALGALSDTAVAVVRALAVCGDLLDLSLLYALADPRAAGEPGLPEALQESGLATATDTGLRLSRPEARSWILAEMPGDERAELHARAAELAYRAAVPDEDIARLLLAARPVDEPWVIPVLRRTCADALRGGRTAQAIACLSRALEEPLDPASRAQLGLELAAIEVLAVPEAAGRRLAEIIRTGDGGPGRIRVRAADLGLSRGDDKALRRAIADVLPFTDGEERGALAGLFWLTESVGQEDTDLVPDGIPPLPADPTCPVQAAALAWRLALRGEDLPTARALAQRVFTVNGTAGALILPRLTAARTLLLTDDLDEAEVRLDVLHTDLRRRHARAAAAQALAVR
;
A
#
# COMPACT_ATOMS: atom_id res chain seq x y z
N MET A 1 -42.30 6.44 4.25
CA MET A 1 -42.64 5.74 2.99
C MET A 1 -43.01 4.29 3.24
N LEU A 2 -42.16 3.43 3.83
CA LEU A 2 -42.49 2.04 4.17
C LEU A 2 -43.77 1.87 5.00
N ALA A 3 -43.98 2.71 6.02
CA ALA A 3 -45.23 2.72 6.79
C ALA A 3 -46.48 2.99 5.93
N ARG A 4 -46.35 3.81 4.88
CA ARG A 4 -47.43 4.07 3.92
C ARG A 4 -47.70 2.84 3.06
N THR A 5 -46.65 2.13 2.61
CA THR A 5 -46.77 0.87 1.88
C THR A 5 -47.56 -0.17 2.69
N VAL A 6 -47.23 -0.33 3.98
CA VAL A 6 -47.95 -1.23 4.90
C VAL A 6 -49.40 -0.77 5.11
N ALA A 7 -49.64 0.54 5.24
CA ALA A 7 -51.00 1.07 5.38
C ALA A 7 -51.86 0.87 4.11
N ASP A 8 -51.26 1.03 2.92
CA ASP A 8 -51.95 0.84 1.64
C ASP A 8 -52.25 -0.64 1.37
N LEU A 9 -51.40 -1.56 1.83
CA LEU A 9 -51.68 -3.01 1.83
C LEU A 9 -52.97 -3.33 2.61
N GLY A 10 -53.17 -2.71 3.78
CA GLY A 10 -54.42 -2.84 4.55
C GLY A 10 -55.67 -2.39 3.81
N ARG A 11 -55.53 -1.45 2.88
CA ARG A 11 -56.61 -0.98 1.99
C ARG A 11 -56.79 -1.86 0.75
N GLY A 12 -56.07 -2.98 0.67
CA GLY A 12 -56.09 -3.90 -0.46
C GLY A 12 -55.36 -3.38 -1.70
N ARG A 13 -54.46 -2.39 -1.56
CA ARG A 13 -53.67 -1.87 -2.67
C ARG A 13 -52.32 -2.60 -2.72
N SER A 14 -52.08 -3.29 -3.82
CA SER A 14 -50.79 -3.92 -4.06
C SER A 14 -49.72 -2.91 -4.46
N SER A 15 -48.49 -3.20 -4.06
CA SER A 15 -47.33 -2.38 -4.38
C SER A 15 -46.07 -3.23 -4.49
N VAL A 16 -45.11 -2.73 -5.26
CA VAL A 16 -43.76 -3.28 -5.28
C VAL A 16 -42.78 -2.18 -4.91
N VAL A 17 -41.96 -2.44 -3.90
CA VAL A 17 -40.95 -1.51 -3.41
C VAL A 17 -39.59 -2.19 -3.48
N THR A 18 -38.63 -1.53 -4.10
CA THR A 18 -37.24 -2.01 -4.17
C THR A 18 -36.33 -1.01 -3.50
N LEU A 19 -35.60 -1.46 -2.49
CA LEU A 19 -34.58 -0.70 -1.79
C LEU A 19 -33.24 -0.97 -2.47
N ILE A 20 -32.69 0.05 -3.13
CA ILE A 20 -31.40 -0.01 -3.80
C ILE A 20 -30.35 0.61 -2.89
N GLY A 21 -29.25 -0.06 -2.64
CA GLY A 21 -28.24 0.44 -1.71
C GLY A 21 -26.98 -0.40 -1.74
N ARG A 22 -25.89 0.20 -1.28
CA ARG A 22 -24.63 -0.53 -1.10
C ARG A 22 -24.70 -1.40 0.16
N PRO A 23 -23.89 -2.45 0.23
CA PRO A 23 -23.74 -3.22 1.45
C PRO A 23 -23.55 -2.32 2.69
N GLY A 24 -24.25 -2.66 3.78
CA GLY A 24 -24.22 -1.90 5.04
C GLY A 24 -25.10 -0.65 5.09
N TYR A 25 -25.79 -0.28 4.00
CA TYR A 25 -26.67 0.91 3.97
C TYR A 25 -28.04 0.71 4.63
N GLY A 26 -28.26 -0.47 5.24
CA GLY A 26 -29.43 -0.71 6.07
C GLY A 26 -30.68 -1.19 5.32
N GLN A 27 -30.54 -1.70 4.10
CA GLN A 27 -31.65 -2.26 3.32
C GLN A 27 -32.39 -3.35 4.12
N SER A 28 -31.67 -4.37 4.60
CA SER A 28 -32.23 -5.44 5.43
C SER A 28 -32.87 -4.91 6.72
N ARG A 29 -32.32 -3.84 7.32
CA ARG A 29 -32.90 -3.19 8.51
C ARG A 29 -34.25 -2.55 8.20
N LEU A 30 -34.35 -1.86 7.06
CA LEU A 30 -35.59 -1.23 6.59
C LEU A 30 -36.65 -2.27 6.18
N LEU A 31 -36.24 -3.35 5.50
CA LEU A 31 -37.11 -4.48 5.19
C LEU A 31 -37.68 -5.10 6.47
N ASN A 32 -36.84 -5.35 7.47
CA ASN A 32 -37.25 -5.89 8.76
C ASN A 32 -38.18 -4.94 9.54
N LEU A 33 -37.98 -3.63 9.43
CA LEU A 33 -38.87 -2.64 10.03
C LEU A 33 -40.26 -2.69 9.38
N ALA A 34 -40.34 -2.75 8.04
CA ALA A 34 -41.60 -2.86 7.33
C ALA A 34 -42.33 -4.18 7.66
N ALA A 35 -41.57 -5.27 7.80
CA ALA A 35 -42.09 -6.57 8.21
C ALA A 35 -42.74 -6.52 9.59
N ARG A 36 -42.06 -5.93 10.59
CA ARG A 36 -42.61 -5.74 11.94
C ARG A 36 -43.87 -4.88 11.94
N LEU A 37 -43.86 -3.76 11.19
CA LEU A 37 -45.03 -2.90 11.04
C LEU A 37 -46.24 -3.64 10.45
N ALA A 38 -46.01 -4.61 9.55
CA ALA A 38 -47.09 -5.42 8.98
C ALA A 38 -47.58 -6.50 9.96
N GLU A 39 -46.69 -7.14 10.71
CA GLU A 39 -47.01 -8.08 11.79
C GLU A 39 -47.86 -7.42 12.88
N ASP A 40 -47.50 -6.21 13.30
CA ASP A 40 -48.24 -5.42 14.30
C ASP A 40 -49.66 -5.06 13.84
N GLN A 41 -49.92 -5.07 12.52
CA GLN A 41 -51.24 -4.85 11.92
C GLN A 41 -51.99 -6.16 11.64
N GLY A 42 -51.43 -7.32 12.00
CA GLY A 42 -52.02 -8.64 11.78
C GLY A 42 -51.93 -9.15 10.34
N TYR A 43 -51.11 -8.53 9.49
CA TYR A 43 -50.88 -8.98 8.12
C TYR A 43 -49.95 -10.19 8.11
N ARG A 44 -50.08 -11.03 7.09
CA ARG A 44 -49.17 -12.15 6.89
C ARG A 44 -47.85 -11.63 6.33
N VAL A 45 -46.73 -12.06 6.90
CA VAL A 45 -45.40 -11.73 6.39
C VAL A 45 -44.68 -13.00 5.97
N LEU A 46 -44.26 -13.05 4.70
CA LEU A 46 -43.44 -14.13 4.16
C LEU A 46 -42.08 -13.55 3.81
N ARG A 47 -41.01 -14.18 4.29
CA ARG A 47 -39.65 -13.67 4.19
C ARG A 47 -38.75 -14.67 3.47
N ALA A 48 -37.83 -14.16 2.67
CA ALA A 48 -36.75 -14.94 2.11
C ALA A 48 -35.51 -14.06 1.93
N GLN A 49 -34.36 -14.71 1.89
CA GLN A 49 -33.09 -14.08 1.61
C GLN A 49 -32.40 -14.88 0.51
N ALA A 50 -31.96 -14.18 -0.53
CA ALA A 50 -31.12 -14.80 -1.54
C ALA A 50 -29.65 -14.70 -1.07
N THR A 51 -28.91 -15.79 -1.18
CA THR A 51 -27.46 -15.81 -0.96
C THR A 51 -26.77 -16.23 -2.25
N PRO A 52 -25.45 -16.03 -2.40
CA PRO A 52 -24.74 -16.49 -3.60
C PRO A 52 -25.01 -17.97 -3.95
N GLY A 53 -25.17 -18.85 -2.96
CA GLY A 53 -25.53 -20.26 -3.17
C GLY A 53 -26.95 -20.48 -3.71
N GLU A 54 -27.91 -19.60 -3.39
CA GLU A 54 -29.29 -19.70 -3.86
C GLU A 54 -29.41 -19.55 -5.37
N ARG A 55 -28.45 -18.90 -6.03
CA ARG A 55 -28.46 -18.70 -7.49
C ARG A 55 -28.46 -20.02 -8.26
N GLU A 56 -27.89 -21.07 -7.68
CA GLU A 56 -27.84 -22.42 -8.26
C GLU A 56 -29.03 -23.30 -7.84
N VAL A 57 -29.74 -22.90 -6.77
CA VAL A 57 -30.88 -23.64 -6.24
C VAL A 57 -32.15 -23.17 -6.95
N ARG A 58 -32.63 -23.98 -7.89
CA ARG A 58 -33.88 -23.71 -8.61
C ARG A 58 -35.04 -23.50 -7.62
N TYR A 59 -35.70 -22.34 -7.71
CA TYR A 59 -36.76 -21.90 -6.80
C TYR A 59 -36.35 -21.77 -5.32
N GLY A 60 -35.06 -21.62 -4.99
CA GLY A 60 -34.59 -21.59 -3.60
C GLY A 60 -35.30 -20.52 -2.76
N VAL A 61 -35.33 -19.28 -3.26
CA VAL A 61 -35.99 -18.15 -2.59
C VAL A 61 -37.52 -18.30 -2.53
N VAL A 62 -38.13 -18.82 -3.60
CA VAL A 62 -39.58 -19.09 -3.62
C VAL A 62 -39.95 -20.19 -2.62
N ALA A 63 -39.10 -21.21 -2.47
CA ALA A 63 -39.30 -22.26 -1.48
C ALA A 63 -39.25 -21.70 -0.06
N GLN A 64 -38.31 -20.81 0.25
CA GLN A 64 -38.25 -20.10 1.55
C GLN A 64 -39.52 -19.28 1.81
N LEU A 65 -39.98 -18.49 0.83
CA LEU A 65 -41.20 -17.68 0.98
C LEU A 65 -42.44 -18.52 1.25
N LEU A 66 -42.55 -19.67 0.59
CA LEU A 66 -43.74 -20.51 0.64
C LEU A 66 -43.69 -21.55 1.76
N ALA A 67 -42.52 -21.85 2.33
CA ALA A 67 -42.33 -22.81 3.41
C ALA A 67 -43.29 -22.63 4.61
N PRO A 68 -43.57 -21.39 5.10
CA PRO A 68 -44.50 -21.20 6.22
C PRO A 68 -45.99 -21.19 5.80
N MET A 69 -46.34 -21.41 4.53
CA MET A 69 -47.73 -21.42 4.09
C MET A 69 -48.39 -22.79 4.23
N ASP A 70 -49.53 -22.81 4.92
CA ASP A 70 -50.44 -23.96 4.89
C ASP A 70 -51.24 -24.04 3.58
N GLY A 71 -51.56 -25.28 3.17
CA GLY A 71 -52.43 -25.53 2.02
C GLY A 71 -51.74 -25.47 0.65
N LEU A 72 -50.41 -25.62 0.62
CA LEU A 72 -49.67 -25.94 -0.60
C LEU A 72 -50.04 -27.35 -1.09
N THR A 73 -50.20 -27.50 -2.40
CA THR A 73 -50.44 -28.82 -3.00
C THR A 73 -49.17 -29.67 -2.97
N ASP A 74 -49.32 -31.00 -2.88
CA ASP A 74 -48.19 -31.95 -2.98
C ASP A 74 -47.39 -31.77 -4.28
N GLY A 75 -48.07 -31.38 -5.37
CA GLY A 75 -47.42 -31.01 -6.64
C GLY A 75 -46.54 -29.76 -6.53
N SER A 76 -47.01 -28.70 -5.86
CA SER A 76 -46.22 -27.49 -5.59
C SER A 76 -45.01 -27.79 -4.71
N LEU A 77 -45.17 -28.57 -3.64
CA LEU A 77 -44.08 -28.98 -2.75
C LEU A 77 -43.01 -29.78 -3.50
N LYS A 78 -43.41 -30.80 -4.27
CA LYS A 78 -42.49 -31.60 -5.08
C LYS A 78 -41.77 -30.78 -6.15
N ALA A 79 -42.44 -29.79 -6.75
CA ALA A 79 -41.82 -28.90 -7.73
C ALA A 79 -40.78 -27.95 -7.10
N LEU A 80 -41.02 -27.48 -5.86
CA LEU A 80 -40.05 -26.67 -5.10
C LEU A 80 -38.82 -27.49 -4.68
N THR A 81 -38.99 -28.77 -4.34
CA THR A 81 -37.87 -29.65 -3.96
C THR A 81 -37.18 -30.32 -5.16
N GLY A 82 -37.57 -30.00 -6.39
CA GLY A 82 -37.02 -30.62 -7.62
C GLY A 82 -37.39 -32.10 -7.82
N ARG A 83 -38.40 -32.61 -7.11
CA ARG A 83 -38.84 -34.03 -7.11
C ARG A 83 -40.17 -34.27 -7.84
N GLY A 84 -40.73 -33.25 -8.48
CA GLY A 84 -42.08 -33.26 -9.06
C GLY A 84 -42.15 -32.87 -10.53
N PRO A 85 -43.34 -32.99 -11.16
CA PRO A 85 -43.57 -32.51 -12.52
C PRO A 85 -43.19 -31.02 -12.64
N GLN A 86 -42.73 -30.60 -13.83
CA GLN A 86 -42.25 -29.24 -14.09
C GLN A 86 -43.39 -28.20 -14.04
N SER A 87 -43.97 -27.96 -12.86
CA SER A 87 -44.80 -26.79 -12.63
C SER A 87 -43.95 -25.55 -12.86
N ARG A 88 -44.40 -24.71 -13.80
CA ARG A 88 -43.67 -23.49 -14.18
C ARG A 88 -43.71 -22.41 -13.10
N LEU A 89 -44.70 -22.48 -12.18
CA LEU A 89 -44.97 -21.47 -11.16
C LEU A 89 -45.53 -22.14 -9.88
N PRO A 90 -44.72 -22.94 -9.16
CA PRO A 90 -45.20 -23.68 -7.99
C PRO A 90 -45.74 -22.73 -6.90
N GLY A 91 -46.85 -23.12 -6.27
CA GLY A 91 -47.45 -22.42 -5.12
C GLY A 91 -48.04 -21.03 -5.38
N LEU A 92 -47.94 -20.48 -6.60
CA LEU A 92 -48.37 -19.11 -6.90
C LEU A 92 -49.88 -18.93 -6.77
N ILE A 93 -50.68 -19.91 -7.21
CA ILE A 93 -52.14 -19.84 -7.14
C ILE A 93 -52.59 -19.92 -5.69
N GLU A 94 -51.96 -20.79 -4.90
CA GLU A 94 -52.19 -20.94 -3.47
C GLU A 94 -51.88 -19.64 -2.71
N LEU A 95 -50.77 -18.98 -3.04
CA LEU A 95 -50.41 -17.67 -2.49
C LEU A 95 -51.47 -16.60 -2.84
N LEU A 96 -51.85 -16.49 -4.11
CA LEU A 96 -52.85 -15.51 -4.55
C LEU A 96 -54.22 -15.75 -3.88
N ARG A 97 -54.62 -17.01 -3.73
CA ARG A 97 -55.87 -17.40 -3.06
C ARG A 97 -55.86 -17.02 -1.58
N THR A 98 -54.78 -17.34 -0.87
CA THR A 98 -54.64 -17.04 0.56
C THR A 98 -54.56 -15.53 0.82
N ALA A 99 -53.87 -14.79 -0.05
CA ALA A 99 -53.77 -13.33 0.04
C ALA A 99 -55.12 -12.59 -0.12
N ARG A 100 -56.15 -13.21 -0.74
CA ARG A 100 -57.49 -12.61 -0.79
C ARG A 100 -58.14 -12.50 0.59
N GLY A 101 -57.89 -13.48 1.46
CA GLY A 101 -58.47 -13.55 2.81
C GLY A 101 -57.66 -12.76 3.84
N GLN A 102 -56.34 -12.69 3.69
CA GLN A 102 -55.43 -12.00 4.60
C GLN A 102 -54.40 -11.20 3.79
N PRO A 103 -54.26 -9.88 3.97
CA PRO A 103 -53.22 -9.11 3.30
C PRO A 103 -51.83 -9.68 3.60
N THR A 104 -51.00 -9.82 2.57
CA THR A 104 -49.69 -10.47 2.66
C THR A 104 -48.58 -9.53 2.22
N LEU A 105 -47.56 -9.36 3.06
CA LEU A 105 -46.30 -8.70 2.74
C LEU A 105 -45.25 -9.77 2.41
N LEU A 106 -44.68 -9.69 1.21
CA LEU A 106 -43.51 -10.48 0.83
C LEU A 106 -42.27 -9.62 1.03
N VAL A 107 -41.26 -10.16 1.69
CA VAL A 107 -39.98 -9.50 1.93
C VAL A 107 -38.87 -10.38 1.38
N VAL A 108 -38.09 -9.85 0.45
CA VAL A 108 -36.98 -10.57 -0.19
C VAL A 108 -35.72 -9.74 -0.07
N ASP A 109 -34.70 -10.29 0.60
CA ASP A 109 -33.38 -9.67 0.71
C ASP A 109 -32.46 -10.12 -0.44
N ASP A 110 -31.58 -9.21 -0.88
CA ASP A 110 -30.45 -9.45 -1.80
C ASP A 110 -30.84 -10.05 -3.16
N VAL A 111 -31.82 -9.45 -3.85
CA VAL A 111 -32.44 -10.00 -5.07
C VAL A 111 -31.49 -10.24 -6.26
N GLU A 112 -30.28 -9.68 -6.23
CA GLU A 112 -29.21 -9.97 -7.19
C GLU A 112 -28.80 -11.46 -7.23
N TRP A 113 -29.04 -12.21 -6.15
CA TRP A 113 -28.73 -13.63 -6.06
C TRP A 113 -29.89 -14.56 -6.41
N LEU A 114 -31.00 -14.02 -6.94
CA LEU A 114 -32.15 -14.82 -7.34
C LEU A 114 -31.80 -15.80 -8.47
N ASP A 115 -32.24 -17.05 -8.34
CA ASP A 115 -32.16 -18.02 -9.41
C ASP A 115 -33.10 -17.66 -10.59
N PRO A 116 -32.77 -18.05 -11.84
CA PRO A 116 -33.57 -17.73 -13.01
C PRO A 116 -35.03 -18.21 -12.93
N ALA A 117 -35.32 -19.28 -12.19
CA ALA A 117 -36.69 -19.77 -12.04
C ALA A 117 -37.49 -18.94 -11.03
N SER A 118 -36.88 -18.51 -9.91
CA SER A 118 -37.47 -17.54 -8.99
C SER A 118 -37.74 -16.19 -9.67
N LEU A 119 -36.81 -15.69 -10.50
CA LEU A 119 -37.03 -14.46 -11.27
C LEU A 119 -38.29 -14.54 -12.16
N ARG A 120 -38.46 -15.66 -12.89
CA ARG A 120 -39.68 -15.89 -13.69
C ARG A 120 -40.94 -15.98 -12.82
N TRP A 121 -40.82 -16.57 -11.64
CA TRP A 121 -41.92 -16.67 -10.68
C TRP A 121 -42.35 -15.29 -10.17
N PHE A 122 -41.41 -14.44 -9.76
CA PHE A 122 -41.70 -13.07 -9.33
C PHE A 122 -42.28 -12.21 -10.45
N GLY A 123 -41.76 -12.32 -11.69
CA GLY A 123 -42.36 -11.63 -12.83
C GLY A 123 -43.81 -12.06 -13.07
N ALA A 124 -44.12 -13.34 -12.85
CA ALA A 124 -45.48 -13.86 -12.98
C ALA A 124 -46.40 -13.46 -11.81
N LEU A 125 -45.85 -13.29 -10.61
CA LEU A 125 -46.57 -12.73 -9.46
C LEU A 125 -46.90 -11.25 -9.70
N ILE A 126 -45.91 -10.45 -10.10
CA ILE A 126 -46.04 -8.99 -10.28
C ILE A 126 -47.15 -8.64 -11.28
N ARG A 127 -47.24 -9.39 -12.39
CA ARG A 127 -48.33 -9.23 -13.37
C ARG A 127 -49.74 -9.49 -12.81
N ARG A 128 -49.85 -10.19 -11.67
CA ARG A 128 -51.11 -10.57 -11.01
C ARG A 128 -51.39 -9.80 -9.73
N LEU A 129 -50.51 -8.87 -9.35
CA LEU A 129 -50.67 -8.02 -8.18
C LEU A 129 -51.90 -7.07 -8.22
N PRO A 130 -52.39 -6.56 -9.38
CA PRO A 130 -53.55 -5.67 -9.38
C PRO A 130 -54.79 -6.25 -8.69
N ASP A 131 -54.99 -7.57 -8.83
CA ASP A 131 -56.15 -8.31 -8.29
C ASP A 131 -55.83 -9.04 -6.97
N ALA A 132 -54.64 -8.79 -6.40
CA ALA A 132 -54.18 -9.40 -5.15
C ALA A 132 -54.14 -8.36 -4.02
N ARG A 133 -54.08 -8.82 -2.76
CA ARG A 133 -53.76 -7.99 -1.60
C ARG A 133 -52.34 -8.31 -1.13
N ILE A 134 -51.37 -8.07 -2.02
CA ILE A 134 -49.97 -8.41 -1.81
C ILE A 134 -49.09 -7.19 -2.00
N ALA A 135 -48.23 -6.90 -1.03
CA ALA A 135 -47.13 -5.96 -1.21
C ALA A 135 -45.81 -6.75 -1.27
N LEU A 136 -44.95 -6.42 -2.23
CA LEU A 136 -43.63 -7.03 -2.40
C LEU A 136 -42.56 -5.98 -2.08
N LEU A 137 -41.76 -6.24 -1.05
CA LEU A 137 -40.60 -5.44 -0.68
C LEU A 137 -39.34 -6.24 -0.99
N MET A 138 -38.43 -5.62 -1.73
CA MET A 138 -37.18 -6.20 -2.16
C MET A 138 -36.01 -5.29 -1.79
N SER A 139 -34.84 -5.85 -1.55
CA SER A 139 -33.58 -5.11 -1.52
C SER A 139 -32.63 -5.65 -2.59
N GLY A 140 -31.70 -4.82 -3.03
CA GLY A 140 -30.55 -5.25 -3.80
C GLY A 140 -29.65 -4.08 -4.16
N THR A 141 -28.54 -4.34 -4.83
CA THR A 141 -27.51 -3.32 -5.09
C THR A 141 -27.81 -2.39 -6.28
N GLY A 142 -28.96 -2.56 -6.95
CA GLY A 142 -29.44 -1.65 -7.99
C GLY A 142 -29.19 -2.09 -9.43
N ARG A 143 -28.65 -3.30 -9.65
CA ARG A 143 -28.38 -3.83 -10.99
C ARG A 143 -29.23 -5.06 -11.34
N LEU A 144 -30.54 -5.02 -11.04
CA LEU A 144 -31.46 -5.89 -11.76
C LEU A 144 -31.39 -5.51 -13.25
N CYS A 145 -30.69 -6.31 -14.06
CA CYS A 145 -30.40 -6.02 -15.47
C CYS A 145 -31.61 -5.42 -16.22
N PRO A 146 -31.39 -4.42 -17.11
CA PRO A 146 -32.44 -3.93 -18.01
C PRO A 146 -33.03 -5.11 -18.80
N GLY A 147 -34.31 -5.41 -18.60
CA GLY A 147 -35.02 -6.53 -19.22
C GLY A 147 -35.24 -7.77 -18.34
N VAL A 148 -34.59 -7.87 -17.18
CA VAL A 148 -34.75 -8.99 -16.21
C VAL A 148 -35.33 -8.53 -14.88
N CYS A 149 -35.36 -7.21 -14.63
CA CYS A 149 -36.02 -6.65 -13.45
C CYS A 149 -37.52 -7.02 -13.44
N PRO A 150 -38.01 -7.78 -12.44
CA PRO A 150 -39.42 -8.16 -12.33
C PRO A 150 -40.36 -6.92 -12.35
N LEU A 151 -39.85 -5.76 -11.93
CA LEU A 151 -40.53 -4.46 -11.88
C LEU A 151 -40.88 -3.91 -13.27
N SER A 152 -40.07 -4.19 -14.29
CA SER A 152 -40.34 -3.73 -15.67
C SER A 152 -41.62 -4.36 -16.26
N THR A 153 -42.12 -5.43 -15.63
CA THR A 153 -43.37 -6.11 -16.00
C THR A 153 -44.56 -5.74 -15.12
N ALA A 154 -44.42 -4.76 -14.22
CA ALA A 154 -45.49 -4.30 -13.34
C ALA A 154 -46.61 -3.61 -14.13
N PRO A 155 -47.88 -4.00 -13.93
CA PRO A 155 -49.01 -3.28 -14.52
C PRO A 155 -49.11 -1.86 -13.96
N HIS A 156 -49.57 -0.90 -14.77
CA HIS A 156 -49.75 0.52 -14.39
C HIS A 156 -50.62 0.74 -13.13
N GLN A 157 -51.44 -0.26 -12.75
CA GLN A 157 -52.33 -0.23 -11.59
C GLN A 157 -51.62 -0.57 -10.27
N VAL A 158 -50.39 -1.10 -10.32
CA VAL A 158 -49.58 -1.45 -9.14
C VAL A 158 -48.60 -0.32 -8.89
N THR A 159 -48.56 0.18 -7.66
CA THR A 159 -47.57 1.21 -7.29
C THR A 159 -46.19 0.57 -7.23
N THR A 160 -45.30 0.95 -8.14
CA THR A 160 -43.88 0.58 -8.09
C THR A 160 -43.06 1.74 -7.56
N LEU A 161 -42.17 1.47 -6.60
CA LEU A 161 -41.23 2.46 -6.08
C LEU A 161 -39.83 1.87 -5.98
N GLU A 162 -38.86 2.54 -6.58
CA GLU A 162 -37.45 2.29 -6.36
C GLU A 162 -36.91 3.38 -5.44
N VAL A 163 -36.22 2.97 -4.37
CA VAL A 163 -35.65 3.86 -3.36
C VAL A 163 -34.17 3.60 -3.28
N GLU A 164 -33.38 4.53 -3.81
CA GLU A 164 -31.94 4.53 -3.62
C GLU A 164 -31.59 5.05 -2.22
N LEU A 165 -30.88 4.22 -1.45
CA LEU A 165 -30.38 4.55 -0.13
C LEU A 165 -29.03 5.25 -0.31
N ALA A 166 -28.99 6.50 0.12
CA ALA A 166 -27.78 7.29 0.23
C ALA A 166 -27.02 6.97 1.53
N PRO A 167 -25.70 7.27 1.61
CA PRO A 167 -25.02 7.31 2.90
C PRO A 167 -25.73 8.29 3.85
N LEU A 168 -25.59 8.06 5.16
CA LEU A 168 -26.21 8.90 6.18
C LEU A 168 -25.75 10.35 6.05
N ALA A 169 -26.71 11.27 6.03
CA ALA A 169 -26.42 12.69 6.09
C ALA A 169 -25.86 13.07 7.47
N PRO A 170 -25.15 14.20 7.61
CA PRO A 170 -24.61 14.65 8.91
C PRO A 170 -25.64 14.67 10.04
N ARG A 171 -26.89 15.07 9.72
CA ARG A 171 -28.00 15.08 10.68
C ARG A 171 -28.37 13.67 11.17
N ASP A 172 -28.39 12.69 10.27
CA ASP A 172 -28.74 11.31 10.59
C ASP A 172 -27.62 10.60 11.35
N VAL A 173 -26.35 10.97 11.08
CA VAL A 173 -25.20 10.55 11.89
C VAL A 173 -25.35 11.09 13.31
N ALA A 174 -25.61 12.38 13.50
CA ALA A 174 -25.82 12.97 14.82
C ALA A 174 -26.98 12.31 15.58
N ALA A 175 -28.09 12.02 14.88
CA ALA A 175 -29.22 11.28 15.46
C ALA A 175 -28.84 9.84 15.85
N THR A 176 -28.03 9.16 15.03
CA THR A 176 -27.54 7.81 15.31
C THR A 176 -26.59 7.79 16.51
N VAL A 177 -25.70 8.79 16.62
CA VAL A 177 -24.85 8.99 17.81
C VAL A 177 -25.72 9.19 19.04
N ALA A 178 -26.70 10.09 18.99
CA ALA A 178 -27.61 10.34 20.11
C ALA A 178 -28.36 9.08 20.54
N LEU A 179 -28.86 8.31 19.57
CA LEU A 179 -29.60 7.08 19.80
C LEU A 179 -28.75 5.97 20.42
N ILE A 180 -27.53 5.75 19.90
CA ILE A 180 -26.69 4.63 20.32
C ILE A 180 -25.94 4.97 21.62
N CYS A 181 -25.42 6.20 21.75
CA CYS A 181 -24.68 6.67 22.93
C CYS A 181 -25.57 7.13 24.10
N ASP A 182 -26.89 7.11 23.91
CA ASP A 182 -27.90 7.59 24.87
C ASP A 182 -27.67 9.05 25.32
N ARG A 183 -26.99 9.84 24.47
CA ARG A 183 -26.70 11.27 24.69
C ARG A 183 -26.22 11.90 23.38
N PRO A 184 -26.48 13.20 23.14
CA PRO A 184 -25.93 13.88 21.96
C PRO A 184 -24.40 13.89 21.99
N GLY A 185 -23.78 13.67 20.85
CA GLY A 185 -22.34 13.84 20.68
C GLY A 185 -21.97 15.30 20.45
N GLU A 186 -20.75 15.67 20.84
CA GLU A 186 -20.17 16.97 20.47
C GLU A 186 -19.99 17.08 18.95
N THR A 187 -19.97 18.31 18.42
CA THR A 187 -19.92 18.55 16.97
C THR A 187 -18.71 17.90 16.32
N ASP A 188 -17.52 18.06 16.90
CA ASP A 188 -16.28 17.45 16.38
C ASP A 188 -16.35 15.92 16.39
N PHE A 189 -16.94 15.33 17.42
CA PHE A 189 -17.16 13.88 17.50
C PHE A 189 -18.11 13.40 16.40
N THR A 190 -19.22 14.11 16.17
CA THR A 190 -20.18 13.75 15.10
C THR A 190 -19.59 13.89 13.70
N SER A 191 -18.75 14.91 13.48
CA SER A 191 -18.00 15.09 12.24
C SER A 191 -17.00 13.95 12.01
N ALA A 192 -16.23 13.61 13.05
CA ALA A 192 -15.31 12.48 13.00
C ALA A 192 -16.04 11.14 12.77
N ALA A 193 -17.23 10.95 13.38
CA ALA A 193 -18.04 9.76 13.16
C ALA A 193 -18.54 9.65 11.71
N LEU A 194 -18.93 10.78 11.10
CA LEU A 194 -19.32 10.82 9.69
C LEU A 194 -18.13 10.46 8.79
N GLU A 195 -16.97 11.07 9.02
CA GLU A 195 -15.76 10.82 8.24
C GLU A 195 -15.30 9.37 8.37
N ALA A 196 -15.11 8.88 9.60
CA ALA A 196 -14.60 7.54 9.89
C ALA A 196 -15.53 6.42 9.36
N SER A 197 -16.85 6.67 9.32
CA SER A 197 -17.81 5.71 8.76
C SER A 197 -18.11 5.94 7.27
N ALA A 198 -17.65 7.04 6.68
CA ALA A 198 -18.12 7.62 5.42
C ALA A 198 -19.66 7.59 5.26
N GLY A 199 -20.40 7.78 6.37
CA GLY A 199 -21.86 7.70 6.39
C GLY A 199 -22.45 6.29 6.21
N ASN A 200 -21.64 5.23 6.26
CA ASN A 200 -22.15 3.85 6.22
C ASN A 200 -22.82 3.50 7.57
N PRO A 201 -24.14 3.24 7.60
CA PRO A 201 -24.88 2.94 8.84
C PRO A 201 -24.35 1.73 9.62
N GLU A 202 -23.95 0.65 8.94
CA GLU A 202 -23.46 -0.56 9.60
C GLU A 202 -22.13 -0.28 10.33
N VAL A 203 -21.18 0.34 9.62
CA VAL A 203 -19.88 0.74 10.18
C VAL A 203 -20.07 1.71 11.34
N LEU A 204 -20.89 2.75 11.16
CA LEU A 204 -21.17 3.74 12.21
C LEU A 204 -21.77 3.08 13.45
N SER A 205 -22.81 2.25 13.26
CA SER A 205 -23.51 1.65 14.39
C SER A 205 -22.64 0.68 15.18
N GLU A 206 -21.82 -0.13 14.51
CA GLU A 206 -20.92 -1.06 15.19
C GLU A 206 -19.74 -0.34 15.86
N ALA A 207 -19.19 0.69 15.21
CA ALA A 207 -18.14 1.51 15.82
C ALA A 207 -18.63 2.19 17.10
N LEU A 208 -19.83 2.80 17.08
CA LEU A 208 -20.42 3.43 18.26
C LEU A 208 -20.75 2.42 19.37
N ARG A 209 -21.25 1.23 19.02
CA ARG A 209 -21.49 0.17 20.01
C ARG A 209 -20.19 -0.29 20.68
N ARG A 210 -19.12 -0.50 19.90
CA ARG A 210 -17.78 -0.83 20.44
C ARG A 210 -17.22 0.28 21.32
N PHE A 211 -17.42 1.53 20.90
CA PHE A 211 -17.00 2.72 21.62
C PHE A 211 -17.66 2.82 23.00
N ILE A 212 -18.97 2.60 23.09
CA ILE A 212 -19.70 2.63 24.37
C ILE A 212 -19.39 1.40 25.23
N ARG A 213 -19.18 0.21 24.64
CA ARG A 213 -18.75 -0.97 25.39
C ARG A 213 -17.42 -0.75 26.12
N ARG A 214 -16.58 0.16 25.63
CA ARG A 214 -15.33 0.60 26.29
C ARG A 214 -15.54 1.70 27.34
N GLY A 215 -16.79 2.13 27.57
CA GLY A 215 -17.15 3.15 28.56
C GLY A 215 -16.88 4.59 28.10
N TYR A 216 -16.64 4.82 26.80
CA TYR A 216 -16.33 6.15 26.30
C TYR A 216 -17.57 7.00 26.04
N ALA A 217 -17.44 8.31 26.27
CA ALA A 217 -18.46 9.31 25.98
C ALA A 217 -18.19 9.97 24.61
N PRO A 218 -19.22 10.34 23.83
CA PRO A 218 -19.09 10.95 22.51
C PRO A 218 -18.65 12.42 22.56
N VAL A 219 -17.41 12.65 23.02
CA VAL A 219 -16.78 13.97 23.21
C VAL A 219 -15.58 14.15 22.29
N ALA A 220 -15.22 15.39 21.96
CA ALA A 220 -14.12 15.72 21.05
C ALA A 220 -12.77 15.12 21.48
N GLY A 221 -12.52 15.04 22.80
CA GLY A 221 -11.30 14.46 23.36
C GLY A 221 -11.12 12.95 23.13
N ARG A 222 -12.12 12.25 22.59
CA ARG A 222 -12.09 10.79 22.32
C ARG A 222 -12.20 10.44 20.83
N VAL A 223 -12.01 11.43 19.96
CA VAL A 223 -11.98 11.25 18.51
C VAL A 223 -10.90 10.24 18.06
N PRO A 224 -9.66 10.22 18.61
CA PRO A 224 -8.66 9.23 18.23
C PRO A 224 -9.11 7.78 18.47
N GLU A 225 -9.78 7.53 19.60
CA GLU A 225 -10.32 6.21 19.92
C GLU A 225 -11.48 5.82 19.02
N LEU A 226 -12.31 6.78 18.60
CA LEU A 226 -13.36 6.55 17.61
C LEU A 226 -12.76 6.13 16.26
N TYR A 227 -11.76 6.85 15.74
CA TYR A 227 -11.10 6.49 14.48
C TYR A 227 -10.50 5.08 14.55
N SER A 228 -9.76 4.76 15.61
CA SER A 228 -9.17 3.41 15.77
C SER A 228 -10.22 2.30 15.77
N ILE A 229 -11.37 2.52 16.42
CA ILE A 229 -12.46 1.54 16.44
C ILE A 229 -13.15 1.44 15.09
N ALA A 230 -13.45 2.57 14.45
CA ALA A 230 -14.11 2.63 13.15
C ALA A 230 -13.22 2.04 12.03
N GLU A 231 -11.91 2.24 12.11
CA GLU A 231 -10.92 1.63 11.23
C GLU A 231 -10.93 0.12 11.36
N ALA A 232 -10.89 -0.42 12.59
CA ALA A 232 -10.98 -1.86 12.83
C ALA A 232 -12.29 -2.46 12.29
N VAL A 233 -13.43 -1.79 12.53
CA VAL A 233 -14.74 -2.22 12.01
C VAL A 233 -14.77 -2.17 10.47
N SER A 234 -14.20 -1.13 9.87
CA SER A 234 -14.11 -1.01 8.41
C SER A 234 -13.20 -2.07 7.80
N GLY A 235 -12.11 -2.42 8.47
CA GLY A 235 -11.23 -3.52 8.10
C GLY A 235 -11.96 -4.86 8.10
N GLU A 236 -12.62 -5.21 9.20
CA GLU A 236 -13.44 -6.44 9.28
C GLU A 236 -14.52 -6.49 8.19
N TYR A 237 -15.15 -5.34 7.91
CA TYR A 237 -16.12 -5.22 6.85
C TYR A 237 -15.53 -5.49 5.46
N ALA A 238 -14.37 -4.90 5.16
CA ALA A 238 -13.67 -5.09 3.90
C ALA A 238 -13.20 -6.55 3.72
N VAL A 239 -12.68 -7.18 4.77
CA VAL A 239 -12.28 -8.61 4.76
C VAL A 239 -13.49 -9.51 4.52
N ARG A 240 -14.63 -9.24 5.17
CA ARG A 240 -15.87 -9.98 4.93
C ARG A 240 -16.38 -9.81 3.50
N ALA A 241 -16.34 -8.59 2.96
CA ALA A 241 -16.70 -8.33 1.58
C ALA A 241 -15.77 -9.07 0.60
N LEU A 242 -14.46 -9.11 0.89
CA LEU A 242 -13.48 -9.85 0.09
C LEU A 242 -13.77 -11.36 0.12
N GLY A 243 -14.12 -11.93 1.27
CA GLY A 243 -14.45 -13.35 1.41
C GLY A 243 -15.77 -13.77 0.73
N ALA A 244 -16.62 -12.82 0.35
CA ALA A 244 -17.87 -13.09 -0.38
C ALA A 244 -17.70 -13.03 -1.91
N LEU A 245 -16.54 -12.60 -2.40
CA LEU A 245 -16.24 -12.48 -3.83
C LEU A 245 -15.75 -13.80 -4.43
N SER A 246 -15.87 -13.94 -5.75
CA SER A 246 -15.22 -15.03 -6.49
C SER A 246 -13.70 -14.88 -6.45
N ASP A 247 -12.96 -15.98 -6.65
CA ASP A 247 -11.49 -15.96 -6.67
C ASP A 247 -10.93 -14.95 -7.68
N THR A 248 -11.56 -14.85 -8.86
CA THR A 248 -11.20 -13.89 -9.90
C THR A 248 -11.44 -12.45 -9.47
N ALA A 249 -12.57 -12.15 -8.79
CA ALA A 249 -12.84 -10.83 -8.23
C ALA A 249 -11.86 -10.47 -7.09
N VAL A 250 -11.53 -11.42 -6.22
CA VAL A 250 -10.50 -11.25 -5.18
C VAL A 250 -9.15 -10.92 -5.82
N ALA A 251 -8.76 -11.61 -6.89
CA ALA A 251 -7.52 -11.33 -7.60
C ALA A 251 -7.48 -9.88 -8.15
N VAL A 252 -8.60 -9.38 -8.70
CA VAL A 252 -8.69 -7.99 -9.18
C VAL A 252 -8.59 -6.98 -8.04
N VAL A 253 -9.27 -7.21 -6.91
CA VAL A 253 -9.17 -6.34 -5.74
C VAL A 253 -7.74 -6.30 -5.18
N ARG A 254 -7.06 -7.44 -5.13
CA ARG A 254 -5.65 -7.53 -4.71
C ARG A 254 -4.74 -6.79 -5.67
N ALA A 255 -4.96 -6.92 -6.99
CA ALA A 255 -4.21 -6.16 -7.99
C ALA A 255 -4.43 -4.64 -7.81
N LEU A 256 -5.67 -4.18 -7.61
CA LEU A 256 -6.00 -2.78 -7.30
C LEU A 256 -5.32 -2.30 -6.02
N ALA A 257 -5.25 -3.15 -4.99
CA ALA A 257 -4.55 -2.82 -3.75
C ALA A 257 -3.03 -2.70 -3.95
N VAL A 258 -2.44 -3.33 -4.96
CA VAL A 258 -1.00 -3.20 -5.29
C VAL A 258 -0.75 -1.97 -6.17
N CYS A 259 -1.36 -1.91 -7.35
CA CYS A 259 -1.07 -0.88 -8.36
C CYS A 259 -1.87 0.41 -8.18
N GLY A 260 -3.00 0.40 -7.47
CA GLY A 260 -3.89 1.55 -7.38
C GLY A 260 -4.52 1.86 -8.73
N ASP A 261 -4.38 3.11 -9.18
CA ASP A 261 -4.85 3.64 -10.46
C ASP A 261 -3.73 3.73 -11.53
N LEU A 262 -2.55 3.17 -11.26
CA LEU A 262 -1.41 3.23 -12.18
C LEU A 262 -1.61 2.48 -13.50
N LEU A 263 -2.44 1.43 -13.48
CA LEU A 263 -2.65 0.55 -14.62
C LEU A 263 -4.08 0.71 -15.11
N ASP A 264 -4.25 0.72 -16.44
CA ASP A 264 -5.58 0.67 -17.03
C ASP A 264 -6.30 -0.65 -16.71
N LEU A 265 -7.60 -0.69 -16.97
CA LEU A 265 -8.44 -1.84 -16.63
C LEU A 265 -7.98 -3.14 -17.33
N SER A 266 -7.44 -3.05 -18.55
CA SER A 266 -6.95 -4.23 -19.28
C SER A 266 -5.68 -4.81 -18.66
N LEU A 267 -4.72 -3.96 -18.29
CA LEU A 267 -3.48 -4.36 -17.61
C LEU A 267 -3.76 -4.83 -16.19
N LEU A 268 -4.73 -4.24 -15.51
CA LEU A 268 -5.19 -4.69 -14.19
C LEU A 268 -5.75 -6.11 -14.25
N TYR A 269 -6.59 -6.42 -15.25
CA TYR A 269 -7.08 -7.79 -15.43
C TYR A 269 -5.96 -8.75 -15.82
N ALA A 270 -5.03 -8.34 -16.69
CA ALA A 270 -3.87 -9.16 -17.02
C ALA A 270 -2.99 -9.45 -15.79
N LEU A 271 -2.86 -8.51 -14.86
CA LEU A 271 -2.13 -8.67 -13.60
C LEU A 271 -2.83 -9.63 -12.63
N ALA A 272 -4.15 -9.48 -12.50
CA ALA A 272 -4.98 -10.24 -11.57
C ALA A 272 -5.18 -11.69 -12.02
N ASP A 273 -5.90 -11.87 -13.13
CA ASP A 273 -6.21 -13.15 -13.77
C ASP A 273 -6.65 -12.84 -15.21
N PRO A 274 -5.98 -13.37 -16.25
CA PRO A 274 -6.38 -13.17 -17.64
C PRO A 274 -7.84 -13.55 -17.94
N ARG A 275 -8.46 -14.42 -17.13
CA ARG A 275 -9.89 -14.78 -17.25
C ARG A 275 -10.83 -13.65 -16.84
N ALA A 276 -10.39 -12.73 -16.00
CA ALA A 276 -11.19 -11.61 -15.48
C ALA A 276 -11.78 -10.73 -16.60
N ALA A 277 -11.03 -10.53 -17.69
CA ALA A 277 -11.49 -9.71 -18.82
C ALA A 277 -12.72 -10.31 -19.54
N GLY A 278 -12.93 -11.63 -19.44
CA GLY A 278 -14.03 -12.34 -20.08
C GLY A 278 -15.20 -12.65 -19.15
N GLU A 279 -15.11 -12.32 -17.86
CA GLU A 279 -16.14 -12.66 -16.87
C GLU A 279 -17.29 -11.63 -16.91
N PRO A 280 -18.49 -12.02 -17.37
CA PRO A 280 -19.61 -11.09 -17.46
C PRO A 280 -20.10 -10.73 -16.05
N GLY A 281 -20.18 -9.42 -15.77
CA GLY A 281 -20.66 -8.94 -14.47
C GLY A 281 -19.57 -8.75 -13.41
N LEU A 282 -18.29 -8.94 -13.74
CA LEU A 282 -17.20 -8.78 -12.78
C LEU A 282 -17.04 -7.32 -12.27
N PRO A 283 -16.99 -6.28 -13.12
CA PRO A 283 -17.00 -4.89 -12.66
C PRO A 283 -18.20 -4.58 -11.76
N GLU A 284 -19.36 -5.14 -12.09
CA GLU A 284 -20.59 -5.01 -11.33
C GLU A 284 -20.38 -5.60 -9.93
N ALA A 285 -19.95 -6.87 -9.83
CA ALA A 285 -19.74 -7.57 -8.57
C ALA A 285 -18.74 -6.83 -7.65
N LEU A 286 -17.68 -6.26 -8.22
CA LEU A 286 -16.69 -5.46 -7.50
C LEU A 286 -17.28 -4.16 -6.93
N GLN A 287 -18.15 -3.50 -7.69
CA GLN A 287 -18.87 -2.31 -7.22
C GLN A 287 -19.91 -2.65 -6.16
N GLU A 288 -20.63 -3.76 -6.36
CA GLU A 288 -21.65 -4.27 -5.47
C GLU A 288 -21.06 -4.65 -4.12
N SER A 289 -19.86 -5.23 -4.09
CA SER A 289 -19.14 -5.50 -2.83
C SER A 289 -18.82 -4.24 -2.02
N GLY A 290 -18.87 -3.06 -2.64
CA GLY A 290 -18.44 -1.81 -2.05
C GLY A 290 -16.93 -1.64 -1.93
N LEU A 291 -16.12 -2.61 -2.39
CA LEU A 291 -14.65 -2.53 -2.35
C LEU A 291 -14.06 -1.68 -3.48
N ALA A 292 -14.73 -1.62 -4.63
CA ALA A 292 -14.29 -0.81 -5.77
C ALA A 292 -15.37 0.17 -6.25
N THR A 293 -14.92 1.25 -6.89
CA THR A 293 -15.79 2.18 -7.63
C THR A 293 -15.26 2.36 -9.05
N ALA A 294 -16.17 2.51 -10.01
CA ALA A 294 -15.79 2.92 -11.36
C ALA A 294 -15.32 4.39 -11.37
N THR A 295 -14.40 4.64 -12.29
CA THR A 295 -13.87 5.94 -12.68
C THR A 295 -13.89 6.01 -14.20
N ASP A 296 -13.62 7.18 -14.77
CA ASP A 296 -13.59 7.37 -16.23
C ASP A 296 -12.53 6.50 -16.92
N THR A 297 -11.46 6.11 -16.21
CA THR A 297 -10.30 5.39 -16.74
C THR A 297 -10.16 3.96 -16.22
N GLY A 298 -11.02 3.50 -15.30
CA GLY A 298 -10.94 2.15 -14.73
C GLY A 298 -11.65 1.97 -13.39
N LEU A 299 -11.06 1.15 -12.53
CA LEU A 299 -11.54 0.89 -11.17
C LEU A 299 -10.59 1.50 -10.15
N ARG A 300 -11.14 1.99 -9.03
CA ARG A 300 -10.38 2.39 -7.85
C ARG A 300 -10.96 1.74 -6.60
N LEU A 301 -10.14 1.53 -5.58
CA LEU A 301 -10.67 1.15 -4.27
C LEU A 301 -11.60 2.24 -3.75
N SER A 302 -12.76 1.85 -3.23
CA SER A 302 -13.74 2.78 -2.65
C SER A 302 -13.17 3.59 -1.49
N ARG A 303 -12.22 2.99 -0.77
CA ARG A 303 -11.53 3.57 0.38
C ARG A 303 -10.02 3.38 0.25
N PRO A 304 -9.21 4.44 0.37
CA PRO A 304 -7.75 4.31 0.36
C PRO A 304 -7.22 3.36 1.44
N GLU A 305 -7.83 3.36 2.62
CA GLU A 305 -7.44 2.55 3.78
C GLU A 305 -7.68 1.05 3.56
N ALA A 306 -8.60 0.69 2.64
CA ALA A 306 -8.84 -0.70 2.27
C ALA A 306 -7.58 -1.38 1.72
N ARG A 307 -6.66 -0.60 1.13
CA ARG A 307 -5.36 -1.08 0.65
C ARG A 307 -4.60 -1.84 1.72
N SER A 308 -4.43 -1.25 2.91
CA SER A 308 -3.64 -1.89 3.99
C SER A 308 -4.29 -3.16 4.50
N TRP A 309 -5.63 -3.20 4.60
CA TRP A 309 -6.35 -4.37 5.09
C TRP A 309 -6.29 -5.51 4.07
N ILE A 310 -6.51 -5.23 2.79
CA ILE A 310 -6.43 -6.21 1.71
C ILE A 310 -5.02 -6.80 1.62
N LEU A 311 -3.98 -5.95 1.69
CA LEU A 311 -2.58 -6.39 1.64
C LEU A 311 -2.13 -7.13 2.90
N ALA A 312 -2.80 -6.96 4.05
CA ALA A 312 -2.51 -7.67 5.29
C ALA A 312 -3.05 -9.11 5.27
N GLU A 313 -4.16 -9.36 4.58
CA GLU A 313 -4.73 -10.70 4.38
C GLU A 313 -3.95 -11.56 3.37
N MET A 314 -3.05 -10.95 2.60
CA MET A 314 -2.24 -11.67 1.61
C MET A 314 -1.00 -12.29 2.24
N PRO A 315 -0.66 -13.56 1.91
CA PRO A 315 0.64 -14.13 2.23
C PRO A 315 1.78 -13.25 1.71
N GLY A 316 2.84 -13.11 2.49
CA GLY A 316 3.96 -12.20 2.18
C GLY A 316 4.59 -12.48 0.81
N ASP A 317 4.79 -13.75 0.48
CA ASP A 317 5.39 -14.18 -0.79
C ASP A 317 4.48 -13.90 -1.99
N GLU A 318 3.18 -14.21 -1.87
CA GLU A 318 2.18 -13.88 -2.90
C GLU A 318 2.08 -12.37 -3.14
N ARG A 319 2.14 -11.59 -2.06
CA ARG A 319 2.11 -10.13 -2.12
C ARG A 319 3.36 -9.59 -2.81
N ALA A 320 4.55 -10.06 -2.44
CA ALA A 320 5.81 -9.64 -3.04
C ALA A 320 5.88 -10.02 -4.54
N GLU A 321 5.34 -11.18 -4.91
CA GLU A 321 5.23 -11.62 -6.31
C GLU A 321 4.25 -10.76 -7.12
N LEU A 322 3.10 -10.39 -6.53
CA LEU A 322 2.15 -9.52 -7.20
C LEU A 322 2.74 -8.12 -7.43
N HIS A 323 3.54 -7.59 -6.49
CA HIS A 323 4.27 -6.34 -6.69
C HIS A 323 5.33 -6.44 -7.80
N ALA A 324 6.03 -7.57 -7.92
CA ALA A 324 7.02 -7.79 -8.98
C ALA A 324 6.35 -7.79 -10.37
N ARG A 325 5.28 -8.57 -10.54
CA ARG A 325 4.49 -8.60 -11.79
C ARG A 325 3.87 -7.24 -12.12
N ALA A 326 3.40 -6.51 -11.10
CA ALA A 326 2.87 -5.16 -11.28
C ALA A 326 3.95 -4.19 -11.76
N ALA A 327 5.16 -4.25 -11.20
CA ALA A 327 6.28 -3.41 -11.62
C ALA A 327 6.70 -3.69 -13.08
N GLU A 328 6.73 -4.95 -13.49
CA GLU A 328 7.03 -5.35 -14.87
C GLU A 328 5.98 -4.82 -15.87
N LEU A 329 4.69 -4.91 -15.54
CA LEU A 329 3.62 -4.35 -16.36
C LEU A 329 3.68 -2.82 -16.41
N ALA A 330 3.92 -2.16 -15.27
CA ALA A 330 4.06 -0.71 -15.20
C ALA A 330 5.25 -0.21 -16.04
N TYR A 331 6.37 -0.95 -16.03
CA TYR A 331 7.52 -0.67 -16.88
C TYR A 331 7.18 -0.79 -18.37
N ARG A 332 6.50 -1.86 -18.78
CA ARG A 332 6.04 -2.03 -20.18
C ARG A 332 5.04 -0.96 -20.62
N ALA A 333 4.22 -0.47 -19.69
CA ALA A 333 3.27 0.61 -19.93
C ALA A 333 3.90 2.02 -19.86
N ALA A 334 5.23 2.13 -19.67
CA ALA A 334 5.96 3.39 -19.56
C ALA A 334 5.41 4.33 -18.46
N VAL A 335 4.95 3.75 -17.35
CA VAL A 335 4.58 4.49 -16.13
C VAL A 335 5.82 5.21 -15.58
N PRO A 336 5.69 6.38 -14.91
CA PRO A 336 6.84 7.09 -14.35
C PRO A 336 7.70 6.23 -13.41
N ASP A 337 9.02 6.42 -13.48
CA ASP A 337 10.01 5.64 -12.70
C ASP A 337 9.73 5.65 -11.19
N GLU A 338 9.21 6.76 -10.65
CA GLU A 338 8.89 6.90 -9.22
C GLU A 338 7.79 5.91 -8.78
N ASP A 339 6.77 5.72 -9.61
CA ASP A 339 5.68 4.79 -9.35
C ASP A 339 6.11 3.33 -9.53
N ILE A 340 6.97 3.07 -10.53
CA ILE A 340 7.59 1.75 -10.70
C ILE A 340 8.47 1.42 -9.50
N ALA A 341 9.29 2.36 -9.02
CA ALA A 341 10.13 2.18 -7.85
C ALA A 341 9.29 1.89 -6.60
N ARG A 342 8.15 2.57 -6.42
CA ARG A 342 7.22 2.27 -5.31
C ARG A 342 6.72 0.83 -5.32
N LEU A 343 6.46 0.26 -6.51
CA LEU A 343 6.10 -1.16 -6.64
C LEU A 343 7.29 -2.07 -6.31
N LEU A 344 8.48 -1.78 -6.85
CA LEU A 344 9.70 -2.55 -6.63
C LEU A 344 10.13 -2.61 -5.16
N LEU A 345 9.92 -1.55 -4.39
CA LEU A 345 10.27 -1.49 -2.96
C LEU A 345 9.53 -2.52 -2.10
N ALA A 346 8.35 -2.99 -2.54
CA ALA A 346 7.57 -4.03 -1.87
C ALA A 346 7.58 -5.37 -2.62
N ALA A 347 8.38 -5.47 -3.68
CA ALA A 347 8.47 -6.65 -4.54
C ALA A 347 9.65 -7.54 -4.16
N ARG A 348 9.54 -8.83 -4.46
CA ARG A 348 10.70 -9.74 -4.46
C ARG A 348 11.72 -9.35 -5.56
N PRO A 349 12.98 -9.82 -5.51
CA PRO A 349 13.93 -9.67 -6.61
C PRO A 349 13.34 -10.11 -7.94
N VAL A 350 13.47 -9.27 -8.97
CA VAL A 350 12.84 -9.48 -10.27
C VAL A 350 13.83 -10.09 -11.27
N ASP A 351 15.13 -9.82 -11.11
CA ASP A 351 16.20 -10.29 -12.01
C ASP A 351 16.03 -9.83 -13.47
N GLU A 352 15.75 -8.53 -13.63
CA GLU A 352 15.57 -7.91 -14.95
C GLU A 352 16.49 -6.69 -15.13
N PRO A 353 17.09 -6.48 -16.32
CA PRO A 353 18.15 -5.50 -16.54
C PRO A 353 17.68 -4.05 -16.39
N TRP A 354 16.36 -3.79 -16.46
CA TRP A 354 15.78 -2.45 -16.33
C TRP A 354 15.59 -2.00 -14.87
N VAL A 355 15.58 -2.93 -13.90
CA VAL A 355 15.24 -2.66 -12.50
C VAL A 355 16.25 -1.72 -11.84
N ILE A 356 17.54 -2.05 -11.95
CA ILE A 356 18.62 -1.25 -11.33
C ILE A 356 18.67 0.16 -11.95
N PRO A 357 18.62 0.35 -13.29
CA PRO A 357 18.49 1.68 -13.88
C PRO A 357 17.32 2.51 -13.35
N VAL A 358 16.12 1.94 -13.20
CA VAL A 358 14.94 2.64 -12.65
C VAL A 358 15.19 3.08 -11.21
N LEU A 359 15.68 2.16 -10.36
CA LEU A 359 15.97 2.46 -8.95
C LEU A 359 17.07 3.53 -8.81
N ARG A 360 18.10 3.51 -9.68
CA ARG A 360 19.17 4.52 -9.70
C ARG A 360 18.67 5.90 -10.14
N ARG A 361 17.83 5.97 -11.18
CA ARG A 361 17.23 7.25 -11.62
C ARG A 361 16.33 7.83 -10.53
N THR A 362 15.46 7.01 -9.95
CA THR A 362 14.60 7.41 -8.82
C THR A 362 15.42 7.86 -7.61
N CYS A 363 16.52 7.18 -7.29
CA CYS A 363 17.44 7.62 -6.24
C CYS A 363 18.03 9.01 -6.54
N ALA A 364 18.49 9.25 -7.77
CA ALA A 364 19.02 10.55 -8.17
C ALA A 364 17.96 11.67 -8.11
N ASP A 365 16.72 11.39 -8.52
CA ASP A 365 15.57 12.31 -8.36
C ASP A 365 15.28 12.60 -6.89
N ALA A 366 15.25 11.58 -6.04
CA ALA A 366 15.03 11.71 -4.60
C ALA A 366 16.12 12.57 -3.93
N LEU A 367 17.40 12.38 -4.29
CA LEU A 367 18.51 13.19 -3.78
C LEU A 367 18.41 14.66 -4.19
N ARG A 368 17.98 14.93 -5.43
CA ARG A 368 17.70 16.31 -5.91
C ARG A 368 16.56 16.96 -5.14
N GLY A 369 15.53 16.19 -4.79
CA GLY A 369 14.41 16.64 -3.96
C GLY A 369 14.66 16.62 -2.44
N GLY A 370 15.86 16.24 -1.98
CA GLY A 370 16.18 16.17 -0.54
C GLY A 370 15.54 14.99 0.21
N ARG A 371 14.96 14.02 -0.49
CA ARG A 371 14.26 12.84 0.07
C ARG A 371 15.25 11.70 0.34
N THR A 372 16.16 11.90 1.29
CA THR A 372 17.26 10.94 1.57
C THR A 372 16.77 9.53 1.93
N ALA A 373 15.68 9.40 2.70
CA ALA A 373 15.13 8.10 3.07
C ALA A 373 14.71 7.26 1.84
N GLN A 374 14.07 7.89 0.85
CA GLN A 374 13.67 7.23 -0.39
C GLN A 374 14.88 6.83 -1.23
N ALA A 375 15.90 7.68 -1.31
CA ALA A 375 17.16 7.36 -2.00
C ALA A 375 17.86 6.12 -1.41
N ILE A 376 17.92 6.05 -0.07
CA ILE A 376 18.46 4.87 0.65
C ILE A 376 17.62 3.63 0.36
N ALA A 377 16.28 3.74 0.42
CA ALA A 377 15.38 2.63 0.12
C ALA A 377 15.58 2.08 -1.31
N CYS A 378 15.69 2.96 -2.31
CA CYS A 378 15.91 2.56 -3.71
C CYS A 378 17.22 1.79 -3.91
N LEU A 379 18.34 2.29 -3.37
CA LEU A 379 19.64 1.59 -3.52
C LEU A 379 19.74 0.34 -2.65
N SER A 380 19.13 0.34 -1.46
CA SER A 380 19.06 -0.86 -0.62
C SER A 380 18.32 -1.98 -1.35
N ARG A 381 17.16 -1.65 -1.96
CA ARG A 381 16.41 -2.61 -2.77
C ARG A 381 17.21 -3.07 -4.00
N ALA A 382 17.97 -2.17 -4.65
CA ALA A 382 18.81 -2.55 -5.79
C ALA A 382 19.91 -3.57 -5.41
N LEU A 383 20.42 -3.55 -4.18
CA LEU A 383 21.42 -4.51 -3.69
C LEU A 383 20.85 -5.92 -3.43
N GLU A 384 19.53 -6.06 -3.31
CA GLU A 384 18.85 -7.34 -3.17
C GLU A 384 18.69 -8.07 -4.52
N GLU A 385 18.85 -7.37 -5.65
CA GLU A 385 18.88 -8.01 -6.97
C GLU A 385 20.13 -8.89 -7.14
N PRO A 386 20.05 -9.95 -7.97
CA PRO A 386 21.23 -10.74 -8.32
C PRO A 386 22.25 -9.85 -9.06
N LEU A 387 23.41 -9.69 -8.42
CA LEU A 387 24.49 -8.82 -8.87
C LEU A 387 25.81 -9.58 -8.87
N ASP A 388 26.66 -9.29 -9.86
CA ASP A 388 28.06 -9.66 -9.82
C ASP A 388 28.78 -8.92 -8.66
N PRO A 389 29.88 -9.48 -8.12
CA PRO A 389 30.58 -8.89 -6.99
C PRO A 389 31.02 -7.43 -7.20
N ALA A 390 31.44 -7.05 -8.42
CA ALA A 390 31.91 -5.70 -8.70
C ALA A 390 30.76 -4.69 -8.71
N SER A 391 29.64 -5.01 -9.36
CA SER A 391 28.43 -4.17 -9.35
C SER A 391 27.84 -4.03 -7.94
N ARG A 392 27.83 -5.10 -7.14
CA ARG A 392 27.40 -5.06 -5.74
C ARG A 392 28.28 -4.13 -4.90
N ALA A 393 29.61 -4.22 -5.05
CA ALA A 393 30.53 -3.35 -4.33
C ALA A 393 30.38 -1.87 -4.73
N GLN A 394 30.17 -1.60 -6.02
CA GLN A 394 29.95 -0.24 -6.53
C GLN A 394 28.63 0.37 -6.04
N LEU A 395 27.52 -0.37 -6.11
CA LEU A 395 26.23 0.07 -5.55
C LEU A 395 26.28 0.22 -4.03
N GLY A 396 26.99 -0.67 -3.34
CA GLY A 396 27.20 -0.59 -1.89
C GLY A 396 27.97 0.67 -1.48
N LEU A 397 28.98 1.07 -2.27
CA LEU A 397 29.72 2.31 -2.06
C LEU A 397 28.84 3.55 -2.29
N GLU A 398 28.00 3.54 -3.33
CA GLU A 398 27.04 4.62 -3.61
C GLU A 398 26.02 4.77 -2.47
N LEU A 399 25.47 3.66 -1.97
CA LEU A 399 24.56 3.67 -0.82
C LEU A 399 25.25 4.19 0.44
N ALA A 400 26.47 3.71 0.74
CA ALA A 400 27.24 4.18 1.89
C ALA A 400 27.45 5.70 1.84
N ALA A 401 27.75 6.27 0.66
CA ALA A 401 27.94 7.71 0.49
C ALA A 401 26.71 8.54 0.86
N ILE A 402 25.50 7.99 0.68
CA ILE A 402 24.24 8.62 1.07
C ILE A 402 23.95 8.38 2.55
N GLU A 403 24.15 7.14 3.04
CA GLU A 403 23.93 6.74 4.43
C GLU A 403 24.83 7.50 5.41
N VAL A 404 26.04 7.93 5.00
CA VAL A 404 27.03 8.64 5.85
C VAL A 404 26.42 9.77 6.70
N LEU A 405 25.43 10.49 6.18
CA LEU A 405 24.78 11.59 6.92
C LEU A 405 23.54 11.16 7.72
N ALA A 406 22.77 10.20 7.21
CA ALA A 406 21.49 9.83 7.81
C ALA A 406 21.62 8.70 8.84
N VAL A 407 22.51 7.74 8.57
CA VAL A 407 22.70 6.51 9.34
C VAL A 407 24.20 6.13 9.34
N PRO A 408 25.08 6.91 10.02
CA PRO A 408 26.54 6.79 9.90
C PRO A 408 27.09 5.43 10.33
N GLU A 409 26.47 4.76 11.31
CA GLU A 409 26.91 3.42 11.74
C GLU A 409 26.68 2.35 10.67
N ALA A 410 25.54 2.41 9.96
CA ALA A 410 25.25 1.48 8.87
C ALA A 410 26.23 1.68 7.71
N ALA A 411 26.53 2.94 7.39
CA ALA A 411 27.54 3.28 6.40
C ALA A 411 28.93 2.73 6.79
N GLY A 412 29.37 2.92 8.03
CA GLY A 412 30.66 2.42 8.51
C GLY A 412 30.79 0.90 8.41
N ARG A 413 29.76 0.14 8.80
CA ARG A 413 29.73 -1.32 8.67
C ARG A 413 29.82 -1.76 7.20
N ARG A 414 29.04 -1.13 6.31
CA ARG A 414 29.03 -1.42 4.88
C ARG A 414 30.38 -1.12 4.23
N LEU A 415 30.99 0.01 4.57
CA LEU A 415 32.32 0.39 4.07
C LEU A 415 33.39 -0.59 4.57
N ALA A 416 33.34 -1.00 5.84
CA ALA A 416 34.26 -2.01 6.38
C ALA A 416 34.09 -3.37 5.68
N GLU A 417 32.86 -3.77 5.36
CA GLU A 417 32.58 -4.97 4.58
C GLU A 417 33.18 -4.88 3.17
N ILE A 418 32.91 -3.79 2.44
CA ILE A 418 33.49 -3.53 1.11
C ILE A 418 35.01 -3.57 1.15
N ILE A 419 35.62 -3.06 2.23
CA ILE A 419 37.08 -3.10 2.39
C ILE A 419 37.58 -4.54 2.49
N ARG A 420 36.92 -5.38 3.30
CA ARG A 420 37.31 -6.78 3.51
C ARG A 420 37.06 -7.68 2.31
N THR A 421 35.92 -7.50 1.64
CA THR A 421 35.44 -8.44 0.60
C THR A 421 35.71 -8.00 -0.82
N GLY A 422 36.10 -6.73 -1.05
CA GLY A 422 36.31 -6.23 -2.40
C GLY A 422 37.42 -6.97 -3.14
N ASP A 423 37.11 -7.54 -4.30
CA ASP A 423 38.12 -8.13 -5.18
C ASP A 423 38.97 -7.02 -5.82
N GLY A 424 40.28 -7.22 -5.90
CA GLY A 424 41.27 -6.30 -6.48
C GLY A 424 41.16 -6.09 -8.00
N GLY A 425 39.94 -6.10 -8.55
CA GLY A 425 39.64 -5.79 -9.94
C GLY A 425 40.01 -4.35 -10.32
N PRO A 426 39.82 -3.95 -11.60
CA PRO A 426 40.41 -2.75 -12.19
C PRO A 426 40.00 -1.38 -11.61
N GLY A 427 39.34 -1.32 -10.47
CA GLY A 427 39.09 -0.07 -9.77
C GLY A 427 38.89 -0.29 -8.28
N ARG A 428 39.92 -0.07 -7.48
CA ARG A 428 40.02 0.85 -6.31
C ARG A 428 38.80 1.04 -5.38
N ILE A 429 37.78 0.20 -5.41
CA ILE A 429 36.56 0.35 -4.60
C ILE A 429 36.91 0.24 -3.11
N ARG A 430 37.81 -0.68 -2.75
CA ARG A 430 38.37 -0.78 -1.39
C ARG A 430 39.01 0.53 -0.93
N VAL A 431 39.89 1.11 -1.74
CA VAL A 431 40.56 2.39 -1.45
C VAL A 431 39.54 3.54 -1.35
N ARG A 432 38.55 3.59 -2.24
CA ARG A 432 37.48 4.61 -2.21
C ARG A 432 36.57 4.46 -1.00
N ALA A 433 36.28 3.23 -0.57
CA ALA A 433 35.48 2.96 0.61
C ALA A 433 36.22 3.39 1.88
N ALA A 434 37.51 3.07 1.98
CA ALA A 434 38.39 3.54 3.05
C ALA A 434 38.46 5.07 3.08
N ASP A 435 38.71 5.71 1.94
CA ASP A 435 38.77 7.16 1.81
C ASP A 435 37.47 7.85 2.21
N LEU A 436 36.33 7.39 1.68
CA LEU A 436 35.02 7.96 2.01
C LEU A 436 34.71 7.85 3.50
N GLY A 437 34.95 6.69 4.11
CA GLY A 437 34.68 6.47 5.53
C GLY A 437 35.61 7.26 6.45
N LEU A 438 36.92 7.23 6.20
CA LEU A 438 37.92 7.94 6.99
C LEU A 438 37.83 9.46 6.81
N SER A 439 37.34 9.95 5.67
CA SER A 439 37.09 11.38 5.47
C SER A 439 36.06 11.95 6.45
N ARG A 440 35.32 11.13 7.20
CA ARG A 440 34.40 11.59 8.25
C ARG A 440 35.07 11.79 9.61
N GLY A 441 36.24 11.20 9.84
CA GLY A 441 36.93 11.11 11.13
C GLY A 441 37.41 9.69 11.46
N ASP A 442 38.14 9.52 12.59
CA ASP A 442 38.78 8.26 13.00
C ASP A 442 37.75 7.18 13.39
N ASP A 443 37.38 6.34 12.41
CA ASP A 443 36.58 5.14 12.62
C ASP A 443 37.51 3.94 12.86
N LYS A 444 37.71 3.58 14.14
CA LYS A 444 38.54 2.43 14.55
C LYS A 444 38.16 1.14 13.80
N ALA A 445 36.90 0.96 13.40
CA ALA A 445 36.46 -0.24 12.67
C ALA A 445 36.97 -0.24 11.22
N LEU A 446 37.00 0.91 10.56
CA LEU A 446 37.57 1.04 9.20
C LEU A 446 39.09 0.87 9.22
N ARG A 447 39.78 1.42 10.22
CA ARG A 447 41.23 1.22 10.39
C ARG A 447 41.59 -0.25 10.58
N ARG A 448 40.84 -0.97 11.40
CA ARG A 448 41.00 -2.42 11.54
C ARG A 448 40.75 -3.15 10.22
N ALA A 449 39.67 -2.82 9.51
CA ALA A 449 39.40 -3.43 8.20
C ALA A 449 40.52 -3.19 7.18
N ILE A 450 41.17 -2.02 7.19
CA ILE A 450 42.33 -1.72 6.35
C ILE A 450 43.54 -2.57 6.77
N ALA A 451 43.82 -2.65 8.08
CA ALA A 451 44.92 -3.45 8.61
C ALA A 451 44.76 -4.95 8.31
N ASP A 452 43.54 -5.48 8.40
CA ASP A 452 43.22 -6.89 8.10
C ASP A 452 43.56 -7.27 6.65
N VAL A 453 43.40 -6.32 5.72
CA VAL A 453 43.49 -6.58 4.28
C VAL A 453 44.86 -6.22 3.70
N LEU A 454 45.56 -5.26 4.32
CA LEU A 454 46.89 -4.79 3.92
C LEU A 454 47.88 -5.92 3.57
N PRO A 455 48.01 -7.00 4.35
CA PRO A 455 48.90 -8.12 4.04
C PRO A 455 48.64 -8.79 2.69
N PHE A 456 47.40 -8.76 2.22
CA PHE A 456 46.93 -9.43 0.99
C PHE A 456 46.83 -8.49 -0.21
N THR A 457 47.34 -7.26 -0.09
CA THR A 457 47.33 -6.25 -1.16
C THR A 457 48.73 -5.95 -1.66
N ASP A 458 48.84 -5.63 -2.95
CA ASP A 458 50.12 -5.33 -3.62
C ASP A 458 50.06 -4.02 -4.41
N GLY A 459 51.24 -3.52 -4.80
CA GLY A 459 51.39 -2.39 -5.72
C GLY A 459 50.74 -1.08 -5.22
N GLU A 460 50.04 -0.38 -6.11
CA GLU A 460 49.46 0.93 -5.84
C GLU A 460 48.31 0.87 -4.82
N GLU A 461 47.55 -0.24 -4.77
CA GLU A 461 46.48 -0.44 -3.80
C GLU A 461 47.03 -0.50 -2.37
N ARG A 462 48.08 -1.32 -2.16
CA ARG A 462 48.77 -1.43 -0.87
C ARG A 462 49.29 -0.07 -0.41
N GLY A 463 49.92 0.68 -1.32
CA GLY A 463 50.43 2.02 -1.05
C GLY A 463 49.33 3.00 -0.63
N ALA A 464 48.20 2.99 -1.34
CA ALA A 464 47.05 3.84 -1.02
C ALA A 464 46.41 3.50 0.33
N LEU A 465 46.20 2.22 0.63
CA LEU A 465 45.63 1.79 1.91
C LEU A 465 46.56 2.09 3.09
N ALA A 466 47.87 1.87 2.94
CA ALA A 466 48.85 2.27 3.94
C ALA A 466 48.83 3.79 4.17
N GLY A 467 48.79 4.59 3.10
CA GLY A 467 48.70 6.05 3.21
C GLY A 467 47.43 6.51 3.94
N LEU A 468 46.27 5.92 3.62
CA LEU A 468 45.01 6.21 4.31
C LEU A 468 45.05 5.81 5.79
N PHE A 469 45.67 4.67 6.13
CA PHE A 469 45.87 4.26 7.51
C PHE A 469 46.68 5.31 8.28
N TRP A 470 47.84 5.73 7.75
CA TRP A 470 48.72 6.69 8.40
C TRP A 470 48.15 8.12 8.46
N LEU A 471 47.28 8.52 7.53
CA LEU A 471 46.59 9.82 7.57
C LEU A 471 45.66 9.98 8.77
N THR A 472 45.18 8.88 9.34
CA THR A 472 44.25 8.87 10.48
C THR A 472 44.90 8.48 11.79
N GLU A 473 46.21 8.18 11.78
CA GLU A 473 46.97 8.01 13.01
C GLU A 473 47.06 9.35 13.76
N SER A 474 46.45 9.42 14.94
CA SER A 474 46.55 10.59 15.80
C SER A 474 47.97 10.68 16.37
N VAL A 475 48.64 11.82 16.17
CA VAL A 475 49.99 12.11 16.71
C VAL A 475 49.96 12.37 18.24
N GLY A 476 48.82 12.12 18.91
CA GLY A 476 48.55 12.40 20.33
C GLY A 476 48.77 11.21 21.26
N GLN A 477 49.48 11.47 22.36
CA GLN A 477 50.10 10.54 23.33
C GLN A 477 49.18 9.60 24.15
N GLU A 478 47.91 9.35 23.82
CA GLU A 478 47.00 8.61 24.71
C GLU A 478 46.43 7.26 24.22
N ASP A 479 46.58 6.87 22.97
CA ASP A 479 46.22 5.50 22.54
C ASP A 479 47.50 4.66 22.36
N THR A 480 47.80 3.82 23.34
CA THR A 480 48.80 2.74 23.26
C THR A 480 48.28 1.58 22.39
N ASP A 481 47.63 1.88 21.27
CA ASP A 481 47.32 0.88 20.26
C ASP A 481 48.62 0.66 19.47
N LEU A 482 49.37 -0.40 19.81
CA LEU A 482 50.49 -0.86 18.99
C LEU A 482 50.03 -0.91 17.53
N VAL A 483 50.77 -0.24 16.65
CA VAL A 483 50.57 -0.36 15.20
C VAL A 483 50.54 -1.86 14.87
N PRO A 484 49.43 -2.38 14.30
CA PRO A 484 49.32 -3.80 14.01
C PRO A 484 50.49 -4.30 13.15
N ASP A 485 50.99 -5.50 13.48
CA ASP A 485 52.05 -6.14 12.71
C ASP A 485 51.61 -6.29 11.24
N GLY A 486 52.44 -5.84 10.29
CA GLY A 486 52.18 -5.94 8.85
C GLY A 486 51.83 -4.64 8.12
N ILE A 487 51.71 -3.51 8.84
CA ILE A 487 51.51 -2.19 8.23
C ILE A 487 52.87 -1.62 7.77
N PRO A 488 53.07 -1.35 6.46
CA PRO A 488 54.34 -0.84 5.98
C PRO A 488 54.57 0.60 6.45
N PRO A 489 55.79 0.96 6.88
CA PRO A 489 56.12 2.34 7.23
C PRO A 489 56.03 3.25 6.01
N LEU A 490 55.78 4.55 6.23
CA LEU A 490 55.81 5.54 5.16
C LEU A 490 57.23 5.63 4.57
N PRO A 491 57.41 5.50 3.24
CA PRO A 491 58.71 5.64 2.60
C PRO A 491 59.20 7.09 2.68
N ALA A 492 60.52 7.29 2.67
CA ALA A 492 61.12 8.63 2.74
C ALA A 492 60.80 9.51 1.53
N ASP A 493 60.70 8.90 0.33
CA ASP A 493 60.20 9.56 -0.88
C ASP A 493 59.04 8.74 -1.48
N PRO A 494 57.79 9.02 -1.07
CA PRO A 494 56.63 8.28 -1.54
C PRO A 494 56.30 8.59 -3.00
N THR A 495 56.21 7.55 -3.84
CA THR A 495 55.69 7.67 -5.21
C THR A 495 54.16 7.72 -5.24
N CYS A 496 53.48 7.11 -4.26
CA CYS A 496 52.03 7.14 -4.13
C CYS A 496 51.55 8.50 -3.56
N PRO A 497 50.62 9.20 -4.20
CA PRO A 497 50.11 10.50 -3.73
C PRO A 497 49.47 10.43 -2.33
N VAL A 498 48.84 9.31 -1.99
CA VAL A 498 48.21 9.12 -0.67
C VAL A 498 49.26 9.02 0.44
N GLN A 499 50.36 8.30 0.18
CA GLN A 499 51.49 8.23 1.12
C GLN A 499 52.24 9.58 1.20
N ALA A 500 52.33 10.31 0.09
CA ALA A 500 52.87 11.67 0.08
C ALA A 500 52.04 12.61 0.96
N ALA A 501 50.71 12.56 0.88
CA ALA A 501 49.82 13.31 1.77
C ALA A 501 50.04 12.94 3.24
N ALA A 502 50.16 11.64 3.55
CA ALA A 502 50.40 11.15 4.92
C ALA A 502 51.74 11.64 5.49
N LEU A 503 52.81 11.55 4.71
CA LEU A 503 54.15 12.00 5.13
C LEU A 503 54.18 13.53 5.29
N ALA A 504 53.63 14.26 4.33
CA ALA A 504 53.53 15.72 4.38
C ALA A 504 52.81 16.20 5.64
N TRP A 505 51.67 15.60 5.95
CA TRP A 505 50.89 15.90 7.15
C TRP A 505 51.67 15.64 8.43
N ARG A 506 52.35 14.48 8.53
CA ARG A 506 53.17 14.13 9.70
C ARG A 506 54.32 15.11 9.92
N LEU A 507 55.02 15.49 8.85
CA LEU A 507 56.10 16.47 8.90
C LEU A 507 55.59 17.84 9.36
N ALA A 508 54.48 18.31 8.78
CA ALA A 508 53.87 19.58 9.16
C ALA A 508 53.38 19.59 10.62
N LEU A 509 52.72 18.52 11.09
CA LEU A 509 52.27 18.41 12.48
C LEU A 509 53.43 18.41 13.49
N ARG A 510 54.59 17.87 13.13
CA ARG A 510 55.78 17.85 13.98
C ARG A 510 56.65 19.10 13.85
N GLY A 511 56.38 19.96 12.87
CA GLY A 511 57.24 21.09 12.54
C GLY A 511 58.59 20.69 11.93
N GLU A 512 58.66 19.49 11.34
CA GLU A 512 59.89 18.92 10.74
C GLU A 512 59.90 19.18 9.22
N ASP A 513 61.00 19.70 8.68
CA ASP A 513 61.24 19.87 7.23
C ASP A 513 60.03 20.42 6.45
N LEU A 514 59.55 21.60 6.87
CA LEU A 514 58.41 22.28 6.26
C LEU A 514 58.52 22.48 4.73
N PRO A 515 59.69 22.78 4.14
CA PRO A 515 59.84 22.86 2.69
C PRO A 515 59.50 21.53 1.99
N THR A 516 59.97 20.40 2.53
CA THR A 516 59.64 19.07 2.00
C THR A 516 58.18 18.74 2.23
N ALA A 517 57.61 19.08 3.39
CA ALA A 517 56.18 18.90 3.65
C ALA A 517 55.30 19.63 2.62
N ARG A 518 55.65 20.88 2.30
CA ARG A 518 54.96 21.68 1.27
C ARG A 518 55.09 21.06 -0.12
N ALA A 519 56.30 20.68 -0.54
CA ALA A 519 56.53 20.05 -1.84
C ALA A 519 55.76 18.73 -2.00
N LEU A 520 55.71 17.91 -0.95
CA LEU A 520 54.93 16.66 -0.92
C LEU A 520 53.41 16.93 -0.98
N ALA A 521 52.91 17.96 -0.30
CA ALA A 521 51.49 18.34 -0.37
C ALA A 521 51.10 18.82 -1.78
N GLN A 522 51.92 19.63 -2.43
CA GLN A 522 51.69 20.11 -3.80
C GLN A 522 51.64 18.95 -4.82
N ARG A 523 52.49 17.91 -4.63
CA ARG A 523 52.49 16.70 -5.48
C ARG A 523 51.15 15.96 -5.48
N VAL A 524 50.35 16.05 -4.42
CA VAL A 524 49.02 15.40 -4.35
C VAL A 524 48.06 15.96 -5.40
N PHE A 525 48.22 17.24 -5.77
CA PHE A 525 47.35 17.93 -6.72
C PHE A 525 47.82 17.89 -8.18
N THR A 526 49.08 17.52 -8.44
CA THR A 526 49.65 17.47 -9.80
C THR A 526 49.49 16.11 -10.48
N VAL A 527 49.21 15.05 -9.72
CA VAL A 527 49.05 13.71 -10.27
C VAL A 527 47.68 13.55 -10.91
N ASN A 528 47.65 13.51 -12.24
CA ASN A 528 46.50 13.09 -13.02
C ASN A 528 46.30 11.58 -12.84
N GLY A 529 45.33 11.21 -12.02
CA GLY A 529 45.03 9.81 -11.76
C GLY A 529 43.98 9.62 -10.67
N THR A 530 43.61 8.38 -10.47
CA THR A 530 42.63 7.87 -9.51
C THR A 530 42.95 8.18 -8.04
N ALA A 531 44.21 8.52 -7.71
CA ALA A 531 44.61 9.05 -6.40
C ALA A 531 44.24 10.54 -6.22
N GLY A 532 44.19 11.33 -7.30
CA GLY A 532 43.66 12.71 -7.31
C GLY A 532 42.14 12.78 -7.19
N ALA A 533 41.45 11.64 -7.23
CA ALA A 533 40.02 11.55 -7.01
C ALA A 533 39.63 11.26 -5.54
N LEU A 534 40.59 10.98 -4.65
CA LEU A 534 40.34 10.69 -3.23
C LEU A 534 40.18 11.97 -2.41
N ILE A 535 39.30 11.92 -1.42
CA ILE A 535 38.84 13.04 -0.62
C ILE A 535 39.85 13.37 0.49
N LEU A 536 40.17 12.41 1.34
CA LEU A 536 40.97 12.59 2.54
C LEU A 536 42.41 13.06 2.23
N PRO A 537 43.12 12.50 1.22
CA PRO A 537 44.47 12.96 0.90
C PRO A 537 44.50 14.41 0.40
N ARG A 538 43.50 14.84 -0.39
CA ARG A 538 43.39 16.21 -0.90
C ARG A 538 43.05 17.20 0.21
N LEU A 539 42.11 16.83 1.08
CA LEU A 539 41.74 17.64 2.24
C LEU A 539 42.94 17.81 3.18
N THR A 540 43.68 16.74 3.42
CA THR A 540 44.84 16.75 4.32
C THR A 540 46.02 17.50 3.71
N ALA A 541 46.28 17.35 2.40
CA ALA A 541 47.30 18.13 1.71
C ALA A 541 47.01 19.64 1.77
N ALA A 542 45.74 20.05 1.61
CA ALA A 542 45.35 21.46 1.78
C ALA A 542 45.59 21.95 3.22
N ARG A 543 45.29 21.13 4.25
CA ARG A 543 45.63 21.46 5.65
C ARG A 543 47.14 21.60 5.85
N THR A 544 47.95 20.75 5.24
CA THR A 544 49.42 20.86 5.28
C THR A 544 49.89 22.18 4.66
N LEU A 545 49.30 22.61 3.52
CA LEU A 545 49.62 23.91 2.92
C LEU A 545 49.31 25.07 3.87
N LEU A 546 48.16 25.04 4.55
CA LEU A 546 47.82 26.02 5.60
C LEU A 546 48.86 26.02 6.75
N LEU A 547 49.26 24.84 7.24
CA LEU A 547 50.26 24.71 8.31
C LEU A 547 51.66 25.15 7.89
N THR A 548 51.95 25.14 6.58
CA THR A 548 53.23 25.59 6.02
C THR A 548 53.17 27.02 5.49
N ASP A 549 52.12 27.80 5.78
CA ASP A 549 51.97 29.22 5.38
C ASP A 549 51.85 29.46 3.86
N ASP A 550 51.29 28.50 3.11
CA ASP A 550 50.97 28.61 1.68
C ASP A 550 49.44 28.78 1.49
N LEU A 551 48.92 29.91 1.98
CA LEU A 551 47.48 30.15 2.13
C LEU A 551 46.75 30.29 0.79
N ASP A 552 47.35 30.99 -0.18
CA ASP A 552 46.73 31.25 -1.48
C ASP A 552 46.50 29.95 -2.25
N GLU A 553 47.49 29.05 -2.27
CA GLU A 553 47.33 27.75 -2.93
C GLU A 553 46.36 26.86 -2.15
N ALA A 554 46.39 26.86 -0.82
CA ALA A 554 45.43 26.11 0.00
C ALA A 554 43.97 26.50 -0.32
N GLU A 555 43.65 27.80 -0.40
CA GLU A 555 42.30 28.27 -0.70
C GLU A 555 41.82 27.81 -2.09
N VAL A 556 42.66 27.98 -3.12
CA VAL A 556 42.34 27.54 -4.49
C VAL A 556 42.06 26.03 -4.53
N ARG A 557 42.87 25.22 -3.83
CA ARG A 557 42.69 23.76 -3.79
C ARG A 557 41.43 23.34 -3.03
N LEU A 558 41.07 24.03 -1.95
CA LEU A 558 39.85 23.79 -1.18
C LEU A 558 38.60 24.14 -1.98
N ASP A 559 38.59 25.23 -2.76
CA ASP A 559 37.46 25.61 -3.61
C ASP A 559 37.21 24.61 -4.74
N VAL A 560 38.28 24.12 -5.37
CA VAL A 560 38.20 23.06 -6.38
C VAL A 560 37.69 21.75 -5.75
N LEU A 561 38.19 21.39 -4.56
CA LEU A 561 37.74 20.21 -3.83
C LEU A 561 36.26 20.32 -3.45
N HIS A 562 35.83 21.45 -2.90
CA HIS A 562 34.43 21.69 -2.52
C HIS A 562 33.48 21.56 -3.72
N THR A 563 33.86 22.14 -4.87
CA THR A 563 33.06 22.06 -6.10
C THR A 563 32.93 20.61 -6.61
N ASP A 564 34.02 19.84 -6.58
CA ASP A 564 34.05 18.41 -6.93
C ASP A 564 33.17 17.58 -5.98
N LEU A 565 33.26 17.82 -4.67
CA LEU A 565 32.46 17.11 -3.66
C LEU A 565 30.96 17.39 -3.78
N ARG A 566 30.56 18.63 -4.12
CA ARG A 566 29.16 18.96 -4.41
C ARG A 566 28.63 18.23 -5.63
N ARG A 567 29.42 18.12 -6.70
CA ARG A 567 29.06 17.36 -7.91
C ARG A 567 28.89 15.87 -7.64
N ARG A 568 29.70 15.31 -6.73
CA ARG A 568 29.65 13.88 -6.33
C ARG A 568 28.62 13.58 -5.24
N HIS A 569 27.85 14.57 -4.79
CA HIS A 569 26.92 14.45 -3.66
C HIS A 569 27.57 13.98 -2.33
N ALA A 570 28.88 14.14 -2.18
CA ALA A 570 29.63 13.79 -0.96
C ALA A 570 29.51 14.90 0.11
N ARG A 571 28.29 15.10 0.62
CA ARG A 571 27.93 16.24 1.48
C ARG A 571 28.73 16.33 2.78
N ALA A 572 29.04 15.20 3.43
CA ALA A 572 29.82 15.19 4.66
C ALA A 572 31.26 15.72 4.44
N ALA A 573 31.91 15.24 3.39
CA ALA A 573 33.22 15.71 2.98
C ALA A 573 33.18 17.18 2.52
N ALA A 574 32.12 17.60 1.82
CA ALA A 574 31.96 18.98 1.38
C ALA A 574 31.87 19.95 2.57
N ALA A 575 31.22 19.53 3.67
CA ALA A 575 31.16 20.29 4.91
C ALA A 575 32.54 20.38 5.59
N GLN A 576 33.33 19.30 5.58
CA GLN A 576 34.70 19.36 6.11
C GLN A 576 35.61 20.26 5.29
N ALA A 577 35.51 20.24 3.96
CA ALA A 577 36.27 21.17 3.11
C ALA A 577 35.94 22.63 3.43
N LEU A 578 34.66 22.95 3.68
CA LEU A 578 34.23 24.29 4.12
C LEU A 578 34.68 24.65 5.53
N ALA A 579 34.86 23.67 6.42
CA ALA A 579 35.33 23.94 7.78
C ALA A 579 36.85 24.18 7.84
N VAL A 580 37.59 23.74 6.81
CA VAL A 580 39.04 23.93 6.69
C VAL A 580 39.37 25.21 5.94
N ARG A 581 38.53 25.60 4.98
CA ARG A 581 38.54 26.95 4.40
C ARG A 581 38.11 27.96 5.46
#